data_AF-A0A2U3AWU7-F1
#
_entry.id   AF-A0A2U3AWU7-F1
#
_cell.length_a   1.000
_cell.length_b   1.000
_cell.length_c   1.000
_cell.angle_alpha   90.00
_cell.angle_beta   90.00
_cell.angle_gamma   90.00
#
_symmetry.space_group_name_H-M   'P 1'
#
loop_
_entity.id
_entity.type
_entity.pdbx_description
1 polymer ?
#
loop_
_entity_poly.entity_id
_entity_poly.type
_entity_poly.pdbx_seq_one_letter_code
_entity_poly.pdbx_strand_id
1 'polypeptide(L)'
;MIDDLKKLYLRFNYTDENGFIFNAPTLKEGEHLSIGFDNKRKEFNIHFTNDNINESGAKRRDFIFVISAFRFFLFLKRFDAFYNQSILNLIIESKTNLGKLKKHKFILNTITTSEEAEDKLIHKKKNGRYWKFRKNLDLDFIAENFKYIDEVALSNNSFYLAYKLKNNNLALQGILYKFEHLNSLYFIPIKKYNRFTKHMAIAMYNYFNAYPTEETLPFRQLMYERLKHPYLDKEEAKRLQS
;
A
#
# COMPACT_ATOMS: atom_id res chain seq x y z
N MET A 1 11.12 10.15 -15.27
CA MET A 1 9.95 9.33 -14.87
C MET A 1 10.19 7.83 -15.01
N ILE A 2 10.36 7.27 -16.22
CA ILE A 2 10.70 5.84 -16.39
C ILE A 2 12.08 5.49 -15.80
N ASP A 3 13.08 6.35 -16.00
CA ASP A 3 14.42 6.10 -15.44
C ASP A 3 14.46 6.23 -13.91
N ASP A 4 13.51 6.96 -13.31
CA ASP A 4 13.35 7.04 -11.86
C ASP A 4 12.67 5.78 -11.32
N LEU A 5 11.68 5.23 -12.04
CA LEU A 5 11.12 3.90 -11.73
C LEU A 5 12.20 2.82 -11.75
N LYS A 6 13.16 2.90 -12.69
CA LYS A 6 14.32 1.98 -12.74
C LYS A 6 15.29 2.17 -11.56
N LYS A 7 15.15 3.19 -10.72
CA LYS A 7 15.92 3.33 -9.47
C LYS A 7 15.18 2.70 -8.29
N LEU A 8 13.87 2.47 -8.40
CA LEU A 8 13.08 1.82 -7.36
C LEU A 8 13.47 0.35 -7.23
N TYR A 9 13.67 -0.08 -5.98
CA TYR A 9 13.92 -1.46 -5.61
C TYR A 9 13.20 -1.78 -4.31
N LEU A 10 12.97 -3.05 -4.04
CA LEU A 10 12.59 -3.52 -2.72
C LEU A 10 13.66 -4.51 -2.26
N ARG A 11 14.12 -4.38 -1.02
CA ARG A 11 15.10 -5.30 -0.44
C ARG A 11 14.55 -5.89 0.84
N PHE A 12 14.64 -7.20 0.94
CA PHE A 12 14.26 -7.98 2.11
C PHE A 12 15.53 -8.61 2.66
N ASN A 13 15.81 -8.43 3.95
CA ASN A 13 16.83 -9.22 4.63
C ASN A 13 16.25 -9.80 5.90
N TYR A 14 16.68 -11.03 6.19
CA TYR A 14 16.39 -11.69 7.44
C TYR A 14 17.65 -12.41 7.91
N THR A 15 17.92 -12.29 9.20
CA THR A 15 18.93 -13.09 9.92
C THR A 15 18.38 -13.39 11.31
N ASP A 16 18.70 -14.57 11.84
CA ASP A 16 18.27 -14.94 13.20
C ASP A 16 18.79 -13.96 14.26
N GLU A 17 19.96 -13.35 14.04
CA GLU A 17 20.55 -12.40 14.96
C GLU A 17 19.89 -11.00 14.92
N ASN A 18 19.69 -10.44 13.72
CA ASN A 18 19.24 -9.04 13.57
C ASN A 18 17.73 -8.91 13.31
N GLY A 19 17.04 -10.02 12.99
CA GLY A 19 15.63 -10.03 12.63
C GLY A 19 15.39 -9.68 11.16
N PHE A 20 14.21 -9.16 10.87
CA PHE A 20 13.72 -8.87 9.52
C PHE A 20 13.85 -7.38 9.20
N ILE A 21 14.20 -7.05 7.96
CA ILE A 21 14.13 -5.68 7.47
C ILE A 21 13.70 -5.66 6.00
N PHE A 22 12.74 -4.79 5.73
CA PHE A 22 12.31 -4.39 4.40
C PHE A 22 12.81 -2.97 4.13
N ASN A 23 13.48 -2.77 3.01
CA ASN A 23 13.95 -1.45 2.58
C ASN A 23 13.28 -1.08 1.25
N ALA A 24 12.75 0.14 1.20
CA ALA A 24 12.26 0.79 -0.01
C ALA A 24 13.00 2.13 -0.20
N PRO A 25 13.48 2.46 -1.41
CA PRO A 25 14.19 3.70 -1.67
C PRO A 25 13.25 4.90 -1.58
N THR A 26 13.80 6.07 -1.27
CA THR A 26 13.11 7.34 -1.43
C THR A 26 13.51 7.99 -2.76
N LEU A 27 12.95 9.17 -3.05
CA LEU A 27 13.39 9.99 -4.19
C LEU A 27 14.75 10.66 -3.96
N LYS A 28 15.25 10.68 -2.71
CA LYS A 28 16.56 11.24 -2.38
C LYS A 28 17.62 10.16 -2.49
N GLU A 29 18.70 10.49 -3.18
CA GLU A 29 19.83 9.57 -3.34
C GLU A 29 20.48 9.25 -2.00
N GLY A 30 20.76 7.97 -1.76
CA GLY A 30 21.33 7.48 -0.51
C GLY A 30 20.34 7.45 0.67
N GLU A 31 19.06 7.76 0.47
CA GLU A 31 18.03 7.64 1.52
C GLU A 31 17.04 6.51 1.20
N HIS A 32 16.71 5.72 2.22
CA HIS A 32 15.70 4.67 2.11
C HIS A 32 14.81 4.59 3.36
N LEU A 33 13.56 4.20 3.16
CA LEU A 33 12.64 3.80 4.22
C LEU A 33 12.90 2.34 4.61
N SER A 34 13.00 2.10 5.90
CA SER A 34 13.15 0.78 6.49
C SER A 34 11.92 0.46 7.35
N ILE A 35 11.36 -0.73 7.15
CA ILE A 35 10.35 -1.34 8.02
C ILE A 35 10.93 -2.65 8.50
N GLY A 36 11.13 -2.79 9.81
CA GLY A 36 11.88 -3.92 10.35
C GLY A 36 11.38 -4.42 11.70
N PHE A 37 11.80 -5.64 12.00
CA PHE A 37 11.72 -6.25 13.30
C PHE A 37 13.13 -6.51 13.82
N ASP A 38 13.52 -5.89 14.93
CA ASP A 38 14.81 -6.10 15.58
C ASP A 38 14.69 -7.27 16.57
N ASN A 39 15.46 -8.34 16.31
CA ASN A 39 15.42 -9.55 17.15
C ASN A 39 16.04 -9.37 18.53
N LYS A 40 17.00 -8.45 18.71
CA LYS A 40 17.67 -8.22 20.00
C LYS A 40 16.78 -7.41 20.93
N ARG A 41 16.18 -6.35 20.39
CA ARG A 41 15.28 -5.45 21.13
C ARG A 41 13.83 -5.94 21.19
N LYS A 42 13.48 -6.92 20.34
CA LYS A 42 12.11 -7.43 20.17
C LYS A 42 11.13 -6.29 19.88
N GLU A 43 11.47 -5.45 18.90
CA GLU A 43 10.66 -4.28 18.52
C GLU A 43 10.45 -4.21 17.01
N PHE A 44 9.27 -3.75 16.62
CA PHE A 44 8.98 -3.32 15.27
C PHE A 44 9.30 -1.84 15.15
N ASN A 45 9.93 -1.46 14.05
CA ASN A 45 10.26 -0.07 13.79
C ASN A 45 10.11 0.31 12.32
N ILE A 46 9.84 1.60 12.12
CA ILE A 46 9.79 2.26 10.83
C ILE A 46 10.68 3.49 10.92
N HIS A 47 11.67 3.61 10.03
CA HIS A 47 12.61 4.71 10.03
C HIS A 47 13.18 5.00 8.65
N PHE A 48 13.55 6.25 8.41
CA PHE A 48 14.43 6.58 7.28
C PHE A 48 15.88 6.34 7.66
N THR A 49 16.68 5.87 6.70
CA THR A 49 18.13 5.74 6.82
C THR A 49 18.79 6.54 5.71
N ASN A 50 19.74 7.41 6.08
CA ASN A 50 20.58 8.15 5.13
C ASN A 50 21.99 7.54 5.10
N ASP A 51 22.27 6.79 4.04
CA ASP A 51 23.53 6.09 3.79
C ASP A 51 24.68 7.04 3.40
N ASN A 52 24.39 8.31 3.07
CA ASN A 52 25.43 9.31 2.78
C ASN A 52 26.15 9.80 4.05
N ILE A 53 25.53 9.62 5.22
CA ILE A 53 26.14 9.98 6.50
C ILE A 53 27.12 8.87 6.89
N ASN A 54 28.41 9.08 6.65
CA ASN A 54 29.46 8.09 6.90
C ASN A 54 30.26 8.29 8.20
N GLU A 55 30.00 9.37 8.93
CA GLU A 55 30.66 9.67 10.18
C GLU A 55 30.29 8.66 11.29
N SER A 56 31.25 8.37 12.17
CA SER A 56 31.05 7.51 13.33
C SER A 56 30.28 8.27 14.41
N GLY A 57 29.26 7.65 15.00
CA GLY A 57 28.42 8.27 16.04
C GLY A 57 27.32 9.22 15.52
N ALA A 58 27.34 9.61 14.25
CA ALA A 58 26.31 10.46 13.66
C ALA A 58 24.95 9.72 13.57
N LYS A 59 23.86 10.45 13.86
CA LYS A 59 22.50 9.90 13.79
C LYS A 59 22.09 9.68 12.33
N ARG A 60 22.24 8.44 11.85
CA ARG A 60 21.87 8.03 10.47
C ARG A 60 20.39 7.69 10.28
N ARG A 61 19.71 7.35 11.37
CA ARG A 61 18.34 6.84 11.36
C ARG A 61 17.38 7.85 11.98
N ASP A 62 16.30 8.11 11.25
CA ASP A 62 15.19 8.94 11.74
C ASP A 62 13.94 8.07 11.94
N PHE A 63 13.63 7.79 13.21
CA PHE A 63 12.56 6.87 13.60
C PHE A 63 11.20 7.56 13.59
N ILE A 64 10.28 7.00 12.81
CA ILE A 64 8.89 7.47 12.69
C ILE A 64 8.00 6.70 13.65
N PHE A 65 8.30 5.42 13.86
CA PHE A 65 7.51 4.53 14.70
C PHE A 65 8.41 3.46 15.31
N VAL A 66 8.29 3.25 16.61
CA VAL A 66 8.88 2.12 17.32
C VAL A 66 7.85 1.55 18.29
N ILE A 67 7.71 0.23 18.33
CA ILE A 67 6.80 -0.46 19.24
C ILE A 67 7.36 -1.83 19.60
N SER A 68 7.21 -2.26 20.85
CA SER A 68 7.61 -3.61 21.24
C SER A 68 6.76 -4.68 20.53
N ALA A 69 7.35 -5.85 20.30
CA ALA A 69 6.70 -7.00 19.66
C ALA A 69 5.36 -7.33 20.34
N PHE A 70 5.38 -7.40 21.67
CA PHE A 70 4.20 -7.70 22.48
C PHE A 70 3.05 -6.73 22.18
N ARG A 71 3.32 -5.42 22.18
CA ARG A 71 2.29 -4.39 21.94
C ARG A 71 1.83 -4.38 20.48
N PHE A 72 2.73 -4.64 19.54
CA PHE A 72 2.38 -4.78 18.13
C PHE A 72 1.44 -5.96 17.89
N PHE A 73 1.76 -7.14 18.42
CA PHE A 73 0.88 -8.31 18.29
C PHE A 73 -0.44 -8.15 19.04
N LEU A 74 -0.43 -7.48 20.21
CA LEU A 74 -1.67 -7.13 20.91
C LEU A 74 -2.55 -6.18 20.08
N PHE A 75 -1.93 -5.18 19.43
CA PHE A 75 -2.60 -4.29 18.49
C PHE A 75 -3.19 -5.07 17.31
N LEU A 76 -2.40 -5.91 16.64
CA LEU A 76 -2.87 -6.73 15.53
C LEU A 76 -4.05 -7.60 15.93
N LYS A 77 -3.95 -8.33 17.05
CA LYS A 77 -5.04 -9.20 17.53
C LYS A 77 -6.34 -8.43 17.78
N ARG A 78 -6.25 -7.23 18.35
CA ARG A 78 -7.42 -6.39 18.64
C ARG A 78 -7.99 -5.76 17.37
N PHE A 79 -7.13 -5.35 16.46
CA PHE A 79 -7.52 -4.69 15.21
C PHE A 79 -8.06 -5.69 14.19
N ASP A 80 -7.59 -6.93 14.20
CA ASP A 80 -7.98 -7.99 13.25
C ASP A 80 -9.49 -8.24 13.26
N ALA A 81 -10.10 -8.44 14.43
CA ALA A 81 -11.54 -8.67 14.53
C ALA A 81 -12.36 -7.49 13.98
N PHE A 82 -11.98 -6.26 14.36
CA PHE A 82 -12.64 -5.05 13.90
C PHE A 82 -12.47 -4.84 12.39
N TYR A 83 -11.26 -5.03 11.87
CA TYR A 83 -10.94 -4.89 10.46
C TYR A 83 -11.70 -5.92 9.63
N ASN A 84 -11.64 -7.21 10.02
CA ASN A 84 -12.28 -8.32 9.31
C ASN A 84 -13.80 -8.13 9.22
N GLN A 85 -14.46 -7.77 10.33
CA GLN A 85 -15.89 -7.48 10.29
C GLN A 85 -16.19 -6.29 9.37
N SER A 86 -15.41 -5.21 9.48
CA SER A 86 -15.64 -3.98 8.71
C SER A 86 -15.40 -4.16 7.21
N ILE A 87 -14.36 -4.91 6.82
CA ILE A 87 -14.04 -5.17 5.41
C ILE A 87 -15.04 -6.14 4.78
N LEU A 88 -15.50 -7.16 5.53
CA LEU A 88 -16.55 -8.07 5.06
C LEU A 88 -17.86 -7.31 4.79
N ASN A 89 -18.28 -6.44 5.71
CA ASN A 89 -19.45 -5.58 5.51
C ASN A 89 -19.28 -4.69 4.27
N LEU A 90 -18.11 -4.05 4.12
CA LEU A 90 -17.81 -3.23 2.94
C LEU A 90 -17.98 -4.02 1.64
N ILE A 91 -17.45 -5.24 1.60
CA ILE A 91 -17.51 -6.14 0.45
C ILE A 91 -18.95 -6.55 0.18
N ILE A 92 -19.65 -7.12 1.16
CA ILE A 92 -21.00 -7.70 0.99
C ILE A 92 -21.99 -6.65 0.48
N GLU A 93 -21.95 -5.45 1.05
CA GLU A 93 -22.78 -4.31 0.61
C GLU A 93 -22.44 -3.80 -0.81
N SER A 94 -21.32 -4.23 -1.38
CA SER A 94 -20.83 -3.82 -2.69
C SER A 94 -21.13 -4.84 -3.80
N LYS A 95 -22.11 -5.75 -3.56
CA LYS A 95 -22.56 -6.73 -4.56
C LYS A 95 -23.02 -6.02 -5.84
N THR A 96 -22.57 -6.53 -6.97
CA THR A 96 -22.90 -6.01 -8.30
C THR A 96 -23.21 -7.14 -9.28
N ASN A 97 -23.48 -6.79 -10.53
CA ASN A 97 -23.58 -7.75 -11.62
C ASN A 97 -22.74 -7.29 -12.81
N LEU A 98 -22.36 -8.25 -13.66
CA LEU A 98 -21.50 -7.99 -14.80
C LEU A 98 -22.14 -6.98 -15.76
N GLY A 99 -23.43 -7.11 -16.07
CA GLY A 99 -24.15 -6.21 -17.01
C GLY A 99 -24.08 -4.73 -16.62
N LYS A 100 -24.17 -4.39 -15.33
CA LYS A 100 -23.98 -3.02 -14.84
C LYS A 100 -22.58 -2.51 -15.15
N LEU A 101 -21.55 -3.32 -14.98
CA LEU A 101 -20.16 -2.93 -15.25
C LEU A 101 -19.91 -2.77 -16.75
N LYS A 102 -20.44 -3.68 -17.58
CA LYS A 102 -20.40 -3.59 -19.05
C LYS A 102 -21.00 -2.28 -19.55
N LYS A 103 -22.21 -1.95 -19.07
CA LYS A 103 -22.94 -0.71 -19.43
C LYS A 103 -22.12 0.56 -19.15
N HIS A 104 -21.29 0.55 -18.10
CA HIS A 104 -20.46 1.70 -17.73
C HIS A 104 -19.08 1.70 -18.39
N LYS A 105 -18.78 0.71 -19.26
CA LYS A 105 -17.53 0.54 -20.01
C LYS A 105 -16.30 0.55 -19.10
N PHE A 106 -16.36 -0.23 -18.02
CA PHE A 106 -15.21 -0.39 -17.14
C PHE A 106 -14.06 -1.09 -17.86
N ILE A 107 -12.85 -0.64 -17.57
CA ILE A 107 -11.59 -1.22 -18.03
C ILE A 107 -10.95 -1.89 -16.82
N LEU A 108 -10.52 -3.13 -16.94
CA LEU A 108 -9.85 -3.87 -15.89
C LEU A 108 -8.36 -3.97 -16.17
N ASN A 109 -7.56 -3.82 -15.13
CA ASN A 109 -6.15 -4.18 -15.18
C ASN A 109 -6.00 -5.67 -14.81
N THR A 110 -5.47 -6.48 -15.73
CA THR A 110 -5.28 -7.93 -15.56
C THR A 110 -3.84 -8.32 -15.18
N ILE A 111 -2.94 -7.35 -15.00
CA ILE A 111 -1.53 -7.58 -14.62
C ILE A 111 -1.45 -8.28 -13.25
N THR A 112 -2.27 -7.84 -12.29
CA THR A 112 -2.22 -8.34 -10.90
C THR A 112 -2.60 -9.81 -10.74
N THR A 113 -3.20 -10.41 -11.76
CA THR A 113 -3.61 -11.83 -11.77
C THR A 113 -2.73 -12.71 -12.64
N SER A 114 -1.67 -12.15 -13.23
CA SER A 114 -0.79 -12.85 -14.18
C SER A 114 0.57 -13.13 -13.56
N GLU A 115 0.92 -14.41 -13.37
CA GLU A 115 2.28 -14.82 -12.98
C GLU A 115 3.32 -14.35 -14.01
N GLU A 116 2.95 -14.34 -15.29
CA GLU A 116 3.77 -13.85 -16.40
C GLU A 116 4.12 -12.36 -16.25
N ALA A 117 3.23 -11.57 -15.65
CA ALA A 117 3.48 -10.15 -15.40
C ALA A 117 4.58 -9.94 -14.36
N GLU A 118 4.65 -10.79 -13.34
CA GLU A 118 5.73 -10.70 -12.35
C GLU A 118 7.09 -10.94 -13.00
N ASP A 119 7.19 -11.97 -13.84
CA ASP A 119 8.43 -12.30 -14.55
C ASP A 119 8.84 -11.24 -15.57
N LYS A 120 7.88 -10.66 -16.31
CA LYS A 120 8.15 -9.64 -17.34
C LYS A 120 8.47 -8.27 -16.75
N LEU A 121 7.88 -7.88 -15.63
CA LEU A 121 8.03 -6.53 -15.07
C LEU A 121 9.10 -6.45 -13.98
N ILE A 122 9.24 -7.51 -13.18
CA ILE A 122 10.09 -7.53 -12.00
C ILE A 122 11.27 -8.47 -12.22
N HIS A 123 12.44 -8.01 -11.81
CA HIS A 123 13.64 -8.81 -11.71
C HIS A 123 13.95 -9.10 -10.25
N LYS A 124 13.93 -10.38 -9.90
CA LYS A 124 14.27 -10.89 -8.57
C LYS A 124 15.73 -11.36 -8.56
N LYS A 125 16.55 -10.82 -7.65
CA LYS A 125 17.95 -11.19 -7.40
C LYS A 125 18.14 -11.69 -5.97
N LYS A 126 19.32 -12.28 -5.71
CA LYS A 126 19.74 -12.72 -4.37
C LYS A 126 18.70 -13.66 -3.73
N ASN A 127 18.31 -14.70 -4.48
CA ASN A 127 17.28 -15.67 -4.06
C ASN A 127 15.95 -15.01 -3.65
N GLY A 128 15.48 -14.07 -4.46
CA GLY A 128 14.22 -13.37 -4.20
C GLY A 128 14.27 -12.29 -3.13
N ARG A 129 15.44 -11.97 -2.56
CA ARG A 129 15.57 -10.91 -1.53
C ARG A 129 15.64 -9.51 -2.10
N TYR A 130 15.91 -9.35 -3.39
CA TYR A 130 16.03 -8.04 -4.02
C TYR A 130 15.16 -7.98 -5.26
N TRP A 131 14.18 -7.09 -5.27
CA TRP A 131 13.22 -6.94 -6.35
C TRP A 131 13.44 -5.58 -6.98
N LYS A 132 13.42 -5.52 -8.30
CA LYS A 132 13.63 -4.28 -9.06
C LYS A 132 12.90 -4.37 -10.39
N PHE A 133 12.41 -3.24 -10.92
CA PHE A 133 11.89 -3.23 -12.28
C PHE A 133 12.96 -3.65 -13.29
N ARG A 134 12.56 -4.40 -14.33
CA ARG A 134 13.44 -4.71 -15.45
C ARG A 134 13.88 -3.41 -16.16
N LYS A 135 15.12 -3.38 -16.65
CA LYS A 135 15.65 -2.21 -17.39
C LYS A 135 14.90 -1.99 -18.70
N ASN A 136 14.53 -3.08 -19.36
CA ASN A 136 13.71 -3.14 -20.58
C ASN A 136 12.25 -3.42 -20.21
N LEU A 137 11.67 -2.53 -19.39
CA LEU A 137 10.27 -2.66 -18.99
C LEU A 137 9.37 -2.57 -20.23
N ASP A 138 8.59 -3.62 -20.48
CA ASP A 138 7.66 -3.70 -21.60
C ASP A 138 6.38 -2.91 -21.27
N LEU A 139 6.34 -1.67 -21.76
CA LEU A 139 5.20 -0.78 -21.54
C LEU A 139 3.99 -1.19 -22.37
N ASP A 140 4.22 -1.83 -23.52
CA ASP A 140 3.15 -2.32 -24.39
C ASP A 140 2.43 -3.47 -23.68
N PHE A 141 3.18 -4.38 -23.05
CA PHE A 141 2.60 -5.40 -22.18
C PHE A 141 1.74 -4.80 -21.05
N ILE A 142 2.16 -3.71 -20.42
CA ILE A 142 1.35 -3.04 -19.39
C ILE A 142 0.05 -2.51 -20.01
N ALA A 143 0.14 -1.82 -21.15
CA ALA A 143 -1.01 -1.23 -21.83
C ALA A 143 -2.01 -2.30 -22.31
N GLU A 144 -1.53 -3.41 -22.88
CA GLU A 144 -2.34 -4.53 -23.35
C GLU A 144 -3.12 -5.24 -22.24
N ASN A 145 -2.68 -5.12 -20.99
CA ASN A 145 -3.38 -5.68 -19.83
C ASN A 145 -4.50 -4.76 -19.29
N PHE A 146 -4.74 -3.60 -19.91
CA PHE A 146 -5.94 -2.80 -19.67
C PHE A 146 -7.01 -3.15 -20.69
N LYS A 147 -7.89 -4.08 -20.32
CA LYS A 147 -8.93 -4.61 -21.20
C LYS A 147 -10.31 -4.16 -20.78
N TYR A 148 -11.22 -3.97 -21.73
CA TYR A 148 -12.61 -3.75 -21.36
C TYR A 148 -13.14 -4.98 -20.63
N ILE A 149 -14.01 -4.78 -19.64
CA ILE A 149 -14.55 -5.89 -18.84
C ILE A 149 -15.27 -6.95 -19.69
N ASP A 150 -15.73 -6.59 -20.90
CA ASP A 150 -16.39 -7.50 -21.84
C ASP A 150 -15.43 -8.50 -22.48
N GLU A 151 -14.14 -8.17 -22.49
CA GLU A 151 -13.03 -8.95 -23.08
C GLU A 151 -12.31 -9.80 -22.02
N VAL A 152 -12.68 -9.68 -20.74
CA VAL A 152 -11.99 -10.33 -19.63
C VAL A 152 -12.82 -11.47 -19.06
N ALA A 153 -12.25 -12.67 -19.07
CA ALA A 153 -12.76 -13.79 -18.29
C ALA A 153 -12.38 -13.59 -16.81
N LEU A 154 -13.37 -13.26 -15.98
CA LEU A 154 -13.15 -13.04 -14.54
C LEU A 154 -12.88 -14.36 -13.81
N SER A 155 -11.64 -14.52 -13.37
CA SER A 155 -11.18 -15.63 -12.55
C SER A 155 -11.82 -15.60 -11.17
N ASN A 156 -12.08 -16.78 -10.63
CA ASN A 156 -12.54 -16.94 -9.26
C ASN A 156 -11.45 -16.49 -8.27
N ASN A 157 -11.88 -15.95 -7.13
CA ASN A 157 -11.04 -15.49 -6.02
C ASN A 157 -9.93 -14.51 -6.44
N SER A 158 -10.19 -13.71 -7.47
CA SER A 158 -9.23 -12.77 -8.06
C SER A 158 -9.69 -11.33 -7.91
N PHE A 159 -8.76 -10.43 -7.58
CA PHE A 159 -8.99 -8.99 -7.50
C PHE A 159 -8.57 -8.30 -8.80
N TYR A 160 -9.39 -7.36 -9.25
CA TYR A 160 -9.09 -6.50 -10.40
C TYR A 160 -9.25 -5.05 -10.00
N LEU A 161 -8.30 -4.22 -10.41
CA LEU A 161 -8.47 -2.78 -10.36
C LEU A 161 -9.30 -2.34 -11.56
N ALA A 162 -10.40 -1.63 -11.29
CA ALA A 162 -11.35 -1.23 -12.30
C ALA A 162 -11.28 0.27 -12.53
N TYR A 163 -11.16 0.64 -13.80
CA TYR A 163 -10.92 2.00 -14.28
C TYR A 163 -12.03 2.43 -15.24
N LYS A 164 -12.07 3.73 -15.49
CA LYS A 164 -12.90 4.32 -16.54
C LYS A 164 -12.12 5.41 -17.24
N LEU A 165 -12.19 5.43 -18.56
CA LEU A 165 -11.64 6.51 -19.36
C LEU A 165 -12.60 7.71 -19.32
N LYS A 166 -12.13 8.87 -18.88
CA LYS A 166 -12.88 10.14 -18.88
C LYS A 166 -11.96 11.26 -19.34
N ASN A 167 -12.31 11.95 -20.43
CA ASN A 167 -11.52 13.05 -21.00
C ASN A 167 -10.06 12.66 -21.23
N ASN A 168 -9.82 11.52 -21.89
CA ASN A 168 -8.49 10.92 -22.13
C ASN A 168 -7.68 10.57 -20.87
N ASN A 169 -8.29 10.64 -19.69
CA ASN A 169 -7.65 10.24 -18.44
C ASN A 169 -8.25 8.92 -17.94
N LEU A 170 -7.37 7.97 -17.65
CA LEU A 170 -7.75 6.71 -17.02
C LEU A 170 -7.87 6.91 -15.51
N ALA A 171 -9.10 6.89 -15.00
CA ALA A 171 -9.37 7.13 -13.58
C ALA A 171 -9.76 5.84 -12.88
N LEU A 172 -9.04 5.49 -11.80
CA LEU A 172 -9.40 4.37 -10.92
C LEU A 172 -10.79 4.62 -10.33
N GLN A 173 -11.71 3.68 -10.55
CA GLN A 173 -13.09 3.77 -10.09
C GLN A 173 -13.36 2.87 -8.89
N GLY A 174 -12.62 1.77 -8.74
CA GLY A 174 -12.82 0.86 -7.63
C GLY A 174 -12.08 -0.47 -7.79
N ILE A 175 -12.42 -1.39 -6.89
CA ILE A 175 -11.85 -2.73 -6.81
C ILE A 175 -12.96 -3.73 -7.10
N LEU A 176 -12.72 -4.62 -8.05
CA LEU A 176 -13.63 -5.70 -8.43
C LEU A 176 -13.12 -7.02 -7.87
N TYR A 177 -14.00 -7.85 -7.33
CA TYR A 177 -13.67 -9.18 -6.85
C TYR A 177 -14.81 -10.17 -7.10
N LYS A 178 -14.46 -11.41 -7.45
CA LYS A 178 -15.39 -12.51 -7.67
C LYS A 178 -15.14 -13.61 -6.63
N PHE A 179 -16.06 -13.80 -5.70
CA PHE A 179 -15.98 -14.90 -4.73
C PHE A 179 -16.44 -16.20 -5.39
N GLU A 180 -15.61 -17.23 -5.35
CA GLU A 180 -15.97 -18.56 -5.84
C GLU A 180 -17.19 -19.12 -5.12
N HIS A 181 -17.14 -19.18 -3.78
CA HIS A 181 -18.16 -19.83 -2.96
C HIS A 181 -19.53 -19.11 -2.96
N LEU A 182 -19.56 -17.81 -3.29
CA LEU A 182 -20.80 -17.02 -3.35
C LEU A 182 -21.34 -16.87 -4.77
N ASN A 183 -20.60 -17.35 -5.78
CA ASN A 183 -20.87 -17.17 -7.21
C ASN A 183 -21.34 -15.74 -7.54
N SER A 184 -20.75 -14.74 -6.88
CA SER A 184 -21.22 -13.36 -6.89
C SER A 184 -20.06 -12.40 -7.15
N LEU A 185 -20.36 -11.34 -7.89
CA LEU A 185 -19.42 -10.29 -8.24
C LEU A 185 -19.60 -9.08 -7.32
N TYR A 186 -18.50 -8.50 -6.86
CA TYR A 186 -18.49 -7.37 -5.94
C TYR A 186 -17.61 -6.27 -6.48
N PHE A 187 -18.14 -5.05 -6.54
CA PHE A 187 -17.41 -3.88 -6.99
C PHE A 187 -17.44 -2.82 -5.90
N ILE A 188 -16.31 -2.60 -5.24
CA ILE A 188 -16.15 -1.61 -4.18
C ILE A 188 -15.72 -0.29 -4.84
N PRO A 189 -16.56 0.75 -4.86
CA PRO A 189 -16.18 2.04 -5.43
C PRO A 189 -15.00 2.63 -4.63
N ILE A 190 -14.06 3.27 -5.31
CA ILE A 190 -12.87 3.85 -4.69
C ILE A 190 -13.23 4.86 -3.60
N LYS A 191 -14.31 5.63 -3.79
CA LYS A 191 -14.84 6.54 -2.76
C LYS A 191 -15.27 5.82 -1.48
N LYS A 192 -15.91 4.65 -1.62
CA LYS A 192 -16.35 3.81 -0.50
C LYS A 192 -15.14 3.19 0.21
N TYR A 193 -14.19 2.67 -0.57
CA TYR A 193 -12.92 2.16 -0.05
C TYR A 193 -12.12 3.23 0.70
N ASN A 194 -12.00 4.44 0.15
CA ASN A 194 -11.30 5.56 0.80
C ASN A 194 -11.96 5.99 2.12
N ARG A 195 -13.29 5.95 2.18
CA ARG A 195 -14.01 6.19 3.45
C ARG A 195 -13.70 5.10 4.47
N PHE A 196 -13.73 3.84 4.05
CA PHE A 196 -13.35 2.71 4.90
C PHE A 196 -11.92 2.85 5.43
N THR A 197 -10.93 3.11 4.57
CA THR A 197 -9.54 3.26 5.00
C THR A 197 -9.35 4.44 5.96
N LYS A 198 -10.09 5.54 5.77
CA LYS A 198 -10.12 6.65 6.73
C LYS A 198 -10.65 6.21 8.10
N HIS A 199 -11.74 5.46 8.15
CA HIS A 199 -12.27 4.93 9.42
C HIS A 199 -11.26 4.00 10.09
N MET A 200 -10.56 3.15 9.32
CA MET A 200 -9.50 2.29 9.85
C MET A 200 -8.35 3.12 10.43
N ALA A 201 -7.89 4.17 9.73
CA ALA A 201 -6.84 5.06 10.22
C ALA A 201 -7.25 5.77 11.51
N ILE A 202 -8.50 6.24 11.64
CA ILE A 202 -9.02 6.84 12.88
C ILE A 202 -9.03 5.81 14.02
N ALA A 203 -9.48 4.58 13.76
CA ALA A 203 -9.50 3.52 14.77
C ALA A 203 -8.07 3.17 15.25
N MET A 204 -7.11 3.08 14.34
CA MET A 204 -5.70 2.90 14.67
C MET A 204 -5.15 4.05 15.51
N TYR A 205 -5.45 5.30 15.12
CA TYR A 205 -5.03 6.49 15.86
C TYR A 205 -5.58 6.49 17.29
N ASN A 206 -6.87 6.20 17.44
CA ASN A 206 -7.52 6.12 18.75
C ASN A 206 -6.91 5.01 19.61
N TYR A 207 -6.57 3.86 19.03
CA TYR A 207 -5.87 2.79 19.74
C TYR A 207 -4.52 3.27 20.29
N PHE A 208 -3.69 3.87 19.45
CA PHE A 208 -2.36 4.33 19.88
C PHE A 208 -2.44 5.49 20.89
N ASN A 209 -3.50 6.28 20.87
CA ASN A 209 -3.75 7.30 21.89
C ASN A 209 -4.28 6.76 23.22
N ALA A 210 -5.08 5.68 23.19
CA ALA A 210 -5.53 5.02 24.41
C ALA A 210 -4.39 4.28 25.13
N TYR A 211 -3.36 3.85 24.38
CA TYR A 211 -2.16 3.20 24.89
C TYR A 211 -0.89 3.96 24.48
N PRO A 212 -0.73 5.22 24.94
CA PRO A 212 0.33 6.09 24.46
C PRO A 212 1.69 5.64 25.00
N THR A 213 2.72 5.92 24.22
CA THR A 213 4.13 5.83 24.62
C THR A 213 4.90 7.00 24.06
N GLU A 214 6.09 7.24 24.60
CA GLU A 214 7.04 8.21 24.04
C GLU A 214 7.47 7.78 22.64
N GLU A 215 7.73 6.49 22.44
CA GLU A 215 8.20 5.92 21.17
C GLU A 215 7.16 6.00 20.04
N THR A 216 5.86 5.96 20.39
CA THR A 216 4.78 6.13 19.42
C THR A 216 4.35 7.57 19.23
N LEU A 217 4.89 8.53 20.01
CA LEU A 217 4.50 9.94 19.91
C LEU A 217 4.71 10.53 18.50
N PRO A 218 5.87 10.33 17.83
CA PRO A 218 6.08 10.89 16.48
C PRO A 218 5.05 10.37 15.48
N PHE A 219 4.74 9.07 15.54
CA PHE A 219 3.72 8.46 14.70
C PHE A 219 2.32 9.01 15.00
N ARG A 220 1.96 9.17 16.27
CA ARG A 220 0.64 9.72 16.67
C ARG A 220 0.48 11.16 16.21
N GLN A 221 1.51 11.99 16.32
CA GLN A 221 1.51 13.36 15.79
C GLN A 221 1.32 13.37 14.27
N LEU A 222 2.07 12.51 13.56
CA LEU A 222 1.92 12.36 12.11
C LEU A 222 0.49 11.95 11.71
N MET A 223 -0.09 10.97 12.41
CA MET A 223 -1.47 10.53 12.17
C MET A 223 -2.47 11.65 12.45
N TYR A 224 -2.30 12.38 13.55
CA TYR A 224 -3.17 13.49 13.90
C TYR A 224 -3.19 14.56 12.81
N GLU A 225 -2.02 15.03 12.37
CA GLU A 225 -1.92 16.04 11.31
C GLU A 225 -2.59 15.60 10.00
N ARG A 226 -2.39 14.33 9.62
CA ARG A 226 -3.02 13.74 8.42
C ARG A 226 -4.54 13.61 8.57
N LEU A 227 -5.05 13.35 9.76
CA LEU A 227 -6.49 13.22 10.02
C LEU A 227 -7.18 14.59 10.17
N LYS A 228 -6.46 15.59 10.69
CA LYS A 228 -6.96 16.97 10.92
C LYS A 228 -7.16 17.74 9.62
N HIS A 229 -6.29 17.54 8.63
CA HIS A 229 -6.33 18.26 7.35
C HIS A 229 -6.60 17.30 6.17
N PRO A 230 -7.79 16.69 6.06
CA PRO A 230 -8.05 15.71 5.01
C PRO A 230 -8.05 16.32 3.61
N TYR A 231 -8.28 17.64 3.49
CA TYR A 231 -8.22 18.43 2.26
C TYR A 231 -7.95 19.88 2.63
N LEU A 232 -6.69 20.30 2.78
CA LEU A 232 -6.42 21.69 2.44
C LEU A 232 -6.48 21.72 0.92
N ASP A 233 -7.50 22.39 0.39
CA ASP A 233 -7.51 22.77 -1.02
C ASP A 233 -6.17 23.44 -1.34
N LYS A 234 -5.65 23.28 -2.56
CA LYS A 234 -4.36 23.89 -2.94
C LYS A 234 -4.36 25.42 -2.71
N GLU A 235 -5.54 26.03 -2.71
CA GLU A 235 -5.76 27.44 -2.37
C GLU A 235 -5.67 27.74 -0.86
N GLU A 236 -6.16 26.85 -0.01
CA GLU A 236 -6.17 27.02 1.45
C GLU A 236 -4.77 26.75 2.05
N ALA A 237 -4.02 25.81 1.45
CA ALA A 237 -2.60 25.61 1.77
C ALA A 237 -1.73 26.83 1.38
N LYS A 238 -2.09 27.55 0.31
CA LYS A 238 -1.42 28.81 -0.07
C LYS A 238 -1.73 29.96 0.89
N ARG A 239 -2.96 30.05 1.40
CA ARG A 239 -3.36 31.10 2.37
C ARG A 239 -2.73 30.95 3.74
N LEU A 240 -2.39 29.73 4.17
CA LEU A 240 -1.72 29.48 5.45
C LEU A 240 -0.20 29.73 5.41
N GLN A 241 0.36 30.05 4.23
CA GLN A 241 1.79 30.34 4.02
C GLN A 241 2.06 31.82 3.70
N SER A 242 1.02 32.65 3.64
CA SER A 242 1.08 34.12 3.51
C SER A 242 0.78 34.78 4.85
#